data_AF-A0A9E3SLF4-F1
#
_entry.id   AF-A0A9E3SLF4-F1
#
_cell.length_a   1.000
_cell.length_b   1.000
_cell.length_c   1.000
_cell.angle_alpha   90.00
_cell.angle_beta   90.00
_cell.angle_gamma   90.00
#
_symmetry.space_group_name_H-M   'P 1'
#
loop_
_entity.id
_entity.type
_entity.pdbx_description
1 polymer ?
#
loop_
_entity_poly.entity_id
_entity_poly.type
_entity_poly.pdbx_seq_one_letter_code
_entity_poly.pdbx_strand_id
1 'polypeptide(L)'
;ARHFLAGLYREFLGRAGDERAIALWADLIAAGTLTREQAVEYFLDASPAFQAAAPLARLYLAALQRAPDEAGWRHWRSLLVSGGSLDAIADAFVASDEFAATHGRLGDDAFVALAIRNTLGRDPTPAELAHWGSQLASGLLTRGAVLLGMTESPEFRAAVASEVDASLLYSALLGRSADLPGFSAWMRTARERGLSRAEMIAGFLDSPEYRARAATAGSPGR
;
A
#
# COMPACT_ATOMS: atom_id res chain seq x y z
N ALA A 1 3.86 21.24 -16.72
CA ALA A 1 3.48 19.85 -17.03
C ALA A 1 4.69 18.95 -17.34
N ARG A 2 5.54 19.28 -18.32
CA ARG A 2 6.66 18.38 -18.73
C ARG A 2 7.61 17.95 -17.61
N HIS A 3 8.07 18.88 -16.77
CA HIS A 3 8.97 18.55 -15.65
C HIS A 3 8.33 17.59 -14.64
N PHE A 4 7.05 17.83 -14.32
CA PHE A 4 6.24 16.96 -13.46
C PHE A 4 6.14 15.54 -14.03
N LEU A 5 5.78 15.40 -15.32
CA LEU A 5 5.71 14.10 -16.00
C LEU A 5 7.06 13.39 -16.05
N ALA A 6 8.16 14.12 -16.31
CA ALA A 6 9.50 13.56 -16.27
C ALA A 6 9.86 13.02 -14.88
N GLY A 7 9.38 13.68 -13.82
CA GLY A 7 9.45 13.18 -12.44
C GLY A 7 8.72 11.86 -12.28
N LEU A 8 7.47 11.77 -12.73
CA LEU A 8 6.67 10.55 -12.62
C LEU A 8 7.34 9.35 -13.30
N TYR A 9 7.92 9.51 -14.48
CA TYR A 9 8.68 8.44 -15.15
C TYR A 9 9.83 7.90 -14.30
N ARG A 10 10.61 8.80 -13.67
CA ARG A 10 11.75 8.40 -12.84
C ARG A 10 11.29 7.74 -11.54
N GLU A 11 10.31 8.34 -10.87
CA GLU A 11 9.85 7.90 -9.55
C GLU A 11 9.06 6.60 -9.61
N PHE A 12 8.19 6.44 -10.61
CA PHE A 12 7.28 5.30 -10.68
C PHE A 12 7.76 4.18 -11.59
N LEU A 13 8.44 4.52 -12.68
CA LEU A 13 8.87 3.55 -13.70
C LEU A 13 10.38 3.31 -13.69
N GLY A 14 11.15 3.99 -12.84
CA GLY A 14 12.59 3.81 -12.70
C GLY A 14 13.38 4.17 -13.97
N ARG A 15 12.80 4.95 -14.90
CA ARG A 15 13.40 5.27 -16.19
C ARG A 15 13.14 6.71 -16.60
N ALA A 16 13.94 7.23 -17.52
CA ALA A 16 13.58 8.46 -18.21
C ALA A 16 12.37 8.21 -19.13
N GLY A 17 11.40 9.12 -19.12
CA GLY A 17 10.39 9.19 -20.17
C GLY A 17 11.03 9.77 -21.43
N ASP A 18 10.68 9.23 -22.60
CA ASP A 18 11.09 9.84 -23.85
C ASP A 18 10.35 11.18 -24.07
N GLU A 19 10.99 12.10 -24.81
CA GLU A 19 10.47 13.45 -24.98
C GLU A 19 9.11 13.50 -25.69
N ARG A 20 8.86 12.55 -26.61
CA ARG A 20 7.58 12.48 -27.35
C ARG A 20 6.45 12.07 -26.44
N ALA A 21 6.65 11.05 -25.61
CA ALA A 21 5.67 10.66 -24.62
C ALA A 21 5.41 11.79 -23.62
N ILE A 22 6.45 12.41 -23.08
CA ILE A 22 6.29 13.55 -22.14
C ILE A 22 5.54 14.71 -22.80
N ALA A 23 5.80 15.01 -24.08
CA ALA A 23 5.07 16.04 -24.82
C ALA A 23 3.58 15.69 -24.97
N LEU A 24 3.26 14.47 -25.40
CA LEU A 24 1.87 14.01 -25.56
C LEU A 24 1.07 14.17 -24.26
N TRP A 25 1.61 13.67 -23.15
CA TRP A 25 0.96 13.78 -21.84
C TRP A 25 0.82 15.24 -21.40
N ALA A 26 1.81 16.08 -21.68
CA ALA A 26 1.74 17.50 -21.35
C ALA A 26 0.64 18.23 -22.13
N ASP A 27 0.45 17.87 -23.40
CA ASP A 27 -0.59 18.44 -24.25
C ASP A 27 -1.99 18.01 -23.80
N LEU A 28 -2.16 16.75 -23.39
CA LEU A 28 -3.42 16.25 -22.80
C LEU A 28 -3.78 17.00 -21.51
N ILE A 29 -2.79 17.29 -20.66
CA ILE A 29 -2.98 18.09 -19.45
C ILE A 29 -3.33 19.55 -19.80
N ALA A 30 -2.64 20.14 -20.77
CA ALA A 30 -2.90 21.51 -21.21
C ALA A 30 -4.29 21.67 -21.85
N ALA A 31 -4.77 20.64 -22.55
CA ALA A 31 -6.10 20.58 -23.13
C ALA A 31 -7.21 20.26 -22.12
N GLY A 32 -6.87 19.96 -20.85
CA GLY A 32 -7.84 19.55 -19.82
C GLY A 32 -8.47 18.18 -20.05
N THR A 33 -7.95 17.39 -21.00
CA THR A 33 -8.42 16.02 -21.26
C THR A 33 -7.93 15.04 -20.20
N LEU A 34 -6.80 15.34 -19.57
CA LEU A 34 -6.21 14.54 -18.50
C LEU A 34 -5.84 15.46 -17.33
N THR A 35 -6.21 15.10 -16.10
CA THR A 35 -5.76 15.84 -14.93
C THR A 35 -4.38 15.39 -14.47
N ARG A 36 -3.72 16.18 -13.60
CA ARG A 36 -2.44 15.76 -13.01
C ARG A 36 -2.61 14.53 -12.12
N GLU A 37 -3.75 14.44 -11.45
CA GLU A 37 -4.11 13.36 -10.55
C GLU A 37 -4.30 12.06 -11.34
N GLN A 38 -5.03 12.11 -12.46
CA GLN A 38 -5.17 10.98 -13.37
C GLN A 38 -3.82 10.54 -13.95
N ALA A 39 -2.90 11.49 -14.21
CA ALA A 39 -1.55 11.15 -14.60
C ALA A 39 -0.80 10.41 -13.47
N VAL A 40 -0.81 10.91 -12.23
CA VAL A 40 -0.19 10.19 -11.11
C VAL A 40 -0.80 8.81 -10.96
N GLU A 41 -2.13 8.69 -11.00
CA GLU A 41 -2.86 7.42 -10.88
C GLU A 41 -2.40 6.40 -11.94
N TYR A 42 -2.31 6.81 -13.20
CA TYR A 42 -1.78 5.95 -14.26
C TYR A 42 -0.36 5.46 -13.96
N PHE A 43 0.53 6.35 -13.51
CA PHE A 43 1.92 5.98 -13.20
C PHE A 43 2.04 5.10 -11.95
N LEU A 44 1.20 5.32 -10.93
CA LEU A 44 1.09 4.46 -9.75
C LEU A 44 0.69 3.04 -10.17
N ASP A 45 -0.37 2.91 -10.96
CA ASP A 45 -0.89 1.62 -11.41
C ASP A 45 0.10 0.91 -12.36
N ALA A 46 0.85 1.66 -13.15
CA ALA A 46 1.89 1.12 -14.03
C ALA A 46 3.20 0.76 -13.30
N SER A 47 3.35 1.08 -12.02
CA SER A 47 4.58 0.85 -11.26
C SER A 47 4.64 -0.56 -10.65
N PRO A 48 5.59 -1.43 -11.07
CA PRO A 48 5.73 -2.75 -10.46
C PRO A 48 6.06 -2.68 -8.96
N ALA A 49 6.86 -1.69 -8.56
CA ALA A 49 7.21 -1.47 -7.16
C ALA A 49 5.99 -1.12 -6.31
N PHE A 50 5.01 -0.41 -6.89
CA PHE A 50 3.76 -0.05 -6.23
C PHE A 50 2.81 -1.24 -6.14
N GLN A 51 2.66 -1.98 -7.24
CA GLN A 51 1.88 -3.22 -7.27
C GLN A 51 2.39 -4.24 -6.26
N ALA A 52 3.70 -4.37 -6.09
CA ALA A 52 4.31 -5.24 -5.08
C ALA A 52 4.15 -4.71 -3.65
N ALA A 53 4.04 -3.39 -3.45
CA ALA A 53 3.92 -2.76 -2.13
C ALA A 53 2.48 -2.76 -1.58
N ALA A 54 1.45 -2.81 -2.43
CA ALA A 54 0.06 -2.79 -1.98
C ALA A 54 -0.31 -4.02 -1.12
N PRO A 55 0.05 -5.27 -1.48
CA PRO A 55 -0.13 -6.43 -0.60
C PRO A 55 0.63 -6.31 0.72
N LEU A 56 1.83 -5.73 0.71
CA LEU A 56 2.59 -5.49 1.94
C LEU A 56 1.85 -4.53 2.88
N ALA A 57 1.29 -3.43 2.37
CA ALA A 57 0.47 -2.52 3.17
C ALA A 57 -0.75 -3.25 3.77
N ARG A 58 -1.39 -4.13 2.99
CA ARG A 58 -2.50 -4.95 3.48
C ARG A 58 -2.08 -5.94 4.57
N LEU A 59 -0.89 -6.54 4.49
CA LEU A 59 -0.35 -7.39 5.55
C LEU A 59 -0.15 -6.60 6.85
N TYR A 60 0.38 -5.38 6.80
CA TYR A 60 0.48 -4.51 7.99
C TYR A 60 -0.88 -4.25 8.63
N LEU A 61 -1.89 -3.93 7.82
CA LEU A 61 -3.23 -3.66 8.30
C LEU A 61 -3.88 -4.92 8.89
N ALA A 62 -3.81 -6.06 8.20
CA ALA A 62 -4.43 -7.30 8.66
C ALA A 62 -3.71 -7.93 9.86
N ALA A 63 -2.38 -7.99 9.84
CA ALA A 63 -1.58 -8.66 10.85
C ALA A 63 -1.31 -7.78 12.08
N LEU A 64 -1.03 -6.49 11.89
CA LEU A 64 -0.53 -5.61 12.95
C LEU A 64 -1.50 -4.45 13.28
N GLN A 65 -2.61 -4.33 12.55
CA GLN A 65 -3.65 -3.31 12.77
C GLN A 65 -3.11 -1.87 12.76
N ARG A 66 -2.07 -1.63 11.95
CA ARG A 66 -1.45 -0.30 11.78
C ARG A 66 -0.90 -0.11 10.38
N ALA A 67 -0.64 1.15 10.03
CA ALA A 67 0.14 1.50 8.85
C ALA A 67 1.62 1.10 9.04
N PRO A 68 2.35 0.84 7.93
CA PRO A 68 3.78 0.55 7.99
C PRO A 68 4.58 1.75 8.50
N ASP A 69 5.51 1.51 9.42
CA ASP A 69 6.53 2.50 9.78
C ASP A 69 7.65 2.55 8.72
N GLU A 70 8.45 3.60 8.73
CA GLU A 70 9.50 3.83 7.72
C GLU A 70 10.53 2.69 7.66
N ALA A 71 10.96 2.18 8.82
CA ALA A 71 12.01 1.17 8.89
C ALA A 71 11.51 -0.17 8.36
N GLY A 72 10.37 -0.62 8.84
CA GLY A 72 9.73 -1.85 8.40
C GLY A 72 9.30 -1.78 6.94
N TRP A 73 8.75 -0.66 6.47
CA TRP A 73 8.37 -0.47 5.06
C TRP A 73 9.57 -0.63 4.13
N ARG A 74 10.67 0.04 4.45
CA ARG A 74 11.90 -0.01 3.66
C ARG A 74 12.50 -1.41 3.67
N HIS A 75 12.53 -2.07 4.82
CA HIS A 75 13.06 -3.42 4.97
C HIS A 75 12.31 -4.41 4.05
N TRP A 76 10.99 -4.51 4.20
CA TRP A 76 10.20 -5.49 3.43
C TRP A 76 10.15 -5.17 1.93
N ARG A 77 10.11 -3.88 1.54
CA ARG A 77 10.19 -3.50 0.13
C ARG A 77 11.54 -3.84 -0.49
N SER A 78 12.63 -3.65 0.25
CA SER A 78 13.96 -4.07 -0.22
C SER A 78 13.98 -5.57 -0.48
N LEU A 79 13.37 -6.36 0.40
CA LEU A 79 13.29 -7.82 0.24
C LEU A 79 12.49 -8.19 -1.03
N LEU A 80 11.33 -7.57 -1.25
CA LEU A 80 10.53 -7.80 -2.46
C LEU A 80 11.29 -7.44 -3.75
N VAL A 81 12.00 -6.29 -3.76
CA VAL A 81 12.81 -5.87 -4.91
C VAL A 81 13.97 -6.83 -5.18
N SER A 82 14.52 -7.46 -4.14
CA SER A 82 15.56 -8.50 -4.28
C SER A 82 15.04 -9.89 -4.64
N GLY A 83 13.75 -10.04 -4.94
CA GLY A 83 13.12 -11.32 -5.33
C GLY A 83 12.62 -12.16 -4.16
N GLY A 84 12.46 -11.56 -2.98
CA GLY A 84 11.85 -12.24 -1.83
C GLY A 84 10.36 -12.57 -2.05
N SER A 85 9.90 -13.60 -1.36
CA SER A 85 8.50 -14.08 -1.44
C SER A 85 7.59 -13.31 -0.50
N LEU A 86 6.43 -12.89 -1.00
CA LEU A 86 5.39 -12.28 -0.18
C LEU A 86 4.79 -13.27 0.83
N ASP A 87 4.72 -14.56 0.50
CA ASP A 87 4.33 -15.62 1.45
C ASP A 87 5.31 -15.70 2.62
N ALA A 88 6.62 -15.68 2.33
CA ALA A 88 7.65 -15.69 3.39
C ALA A 88 7.58 -14.44 4.27
N ILE A 89 7.23 -13.29 3.69
CA ILE A 89 7.00 -12.05 4.45
C ILE A 89 5.75 -12.20 5.32
N ALA A 90 4.64 -12.73 4.79
CA ALA A 90 3.43 -12.97 5.57
C ALA A 90 3.69 -13.92 6.75
N ASP A 91 4.47 -14.97 6.55
CA ASP A 91 4.90 -15.88 7.62
C ASP A 91 5.74 -15.14 8.68
N ALA A 92 6.65 -14.28 8.26
CA ALA A 92 7.46 -13.48 9.18
C ALA A 92 6.60 -12.49 10.00
N PHE A 93 5.54 -11.92 9.42
CA PHE A 93 4.61 -11.07 10.16
C PHE A 93 3.90 -11.85 11.26
N VAL A 94 3.30 -13.00 10.91
CA VAL A 94 2.55 -13.82 11.88
C VAL A 94 3.46 -14.42 12.96
N ALA A 95 4.74 -14.68 12.64
CA ALA A 95 5.73 -15.18 13.58
C ALA A 95 6.40 -14.09 14.43
N SER A 96 6.15 -12.81 14.16
CA SER A 96 6.85 -11.71 14.81
C SER A 96 6.46 -11.53 16.28
N ASP A 97 7.39 -11.02 17.09
CA ASP A 97 7.12 -10.59 18.46
C ASP A 97 6.08 -9.48 18.50
N GLU A 98 6.03 -8.64 17.45
CA GLU A 98 5.01 -7.60 17.32
C GLU A 98 3.60 -8.20 17.19
N PHE A 99 3.41 -9.18 16.31
CA PHE A 99 2.13 -9.89 16.18
C PHE A 99 1.73 -10.55 17.50
N ALA A 100 2.67 -11.21 18.18
CA ALA A 100 2.42 -11.81 19.49
C ALA A 100 2.11 -10.75 20.57
N ALA A 101 2.69 -9.56 20.51
CA ALA A 101 2.37 -8.46 21.42
C ALA A 101 1.00 -7.84 21.13
N THR A 102 0.57 -7.79 19.87
CA THR A 102 -0.74 -7.27 19.47
C THR A 102 -1.87 -8.25 19.80
N HIS A 103 -1.68 -9.55 19.55
CA HIS A 103 -2.76 -10.54 19.57
C HIS A 103 -2.58 -11.68 20.57
N GLY A 104 -1.40 -11.79 21.18
CA GLY A 104 -1.00 -12.96 21.98
C GLY A 104 -0.45 -14.11 21.12
N ARG A 105 0.03 -15.16 21.79
CA ARG A 105 0.45 -16.41 21.13
C ARG A 105 -0.77 -17.29 20.91
N LEU A 106 -1.21 -17.41 19.66
CA LEU A 106 -2.45 -18.09 19.30
C LEU A 106 -2.21 -19.53 18.80
N GLY A 107 -3.13 -20.43 19.12
CA GLY A 107 -3.33 -21.69 18.40
C GLY A 107 -4.00 -21.47 17.04
N ASP A 108 -4.10 -22.51 16.21
CA ASP A 108 -4.56 -22.37 14.82
C ASP A 108 -6.00 -21.86 14.72
N ASP A 109 -6.94 -22.43 15.47
CA ASP A 109 -8.34 -21.99 15.45
C ASP A 109 -8.50 -20.52 15.87
N ALA A 110 -7.77 -20.11 16.91
CA ALA A 110 -7.79 -18.73 17.39
C ALA A 110 -7.13 -17.77 16.39
N PHE A 111 -6.07 -18.20 15.72
CA PHE A 111 -5.43 -17.47 14.64
C PHE A 111 -6.37 -17.27 13.44
N VAL A 112 -7.04 -18.33 12.98
CA VAL A 112 -8.01 -18.25 11.87
C VAL A 112 -9.15 -17.30 12.23
N ALA A 113 -9.70 -17.41 13.44
CA ALA A 113 -10.76 -16.51 13.88
C ALA A 113 -10.31 -15.05 13.91
N LEU A 114 -9.08 -14.78 14.35
CA LEU A 114 -8.48 -13.46 14.32
C LEU A 114 -8.31 -12.96 12.88
N ALA A 115 -7.71 -13.77 12.00
CA ALA A 115 -7.46 -13.39 10.61
C ALA A 115 -8.76 -13.02 9.88
N ILE A 116 -9.84 -13.78 10.11
CA ILE A 116 -11.17 -13.49 9.57
C ILE A 116 -11.75 -12.20 10.16
N ARG A 117 -11.64 -11.95 11.47
CA ARG A 117 -12.09 -10.69 12.05
C ARG A 117 -11.33 -9.49 11.50
N ASN A 118 -10.01 -9.60 11.38
CA ASN A 118 -9.16 -8.51 10.92
C ASN A 118 -9.35 -8.18 9.43
N THR A 119 -9.80 -9.16 8.63
CA THR A 119 -9.98 -8.98 7.18
C THR A 119 -11.44 -8.77 6.76
N LEU A 120 -12.39 -9.38 7.45
CA LEU A 120 -13.82 -9.32 7.09
C LEU A 120 -14.67 -8.55 8.11
N GLY A 121 -14.12 -8.17 9.26
CA GLY A 121 -14.84 -7.42 10.29
C GLY A 121 -15.94 -8.22 10.99
N ARG A 122 -15.94 -9.56 10.86
CA ARG A 122 -16.93 -10.46 11.46
C ARG A 122 -16.28 -11.71 12.03
N ASP A 123 -16.99 -12.43 12.88
CA ASP A 123 -16.56 -13.76 13.32
C ASP A 123 -16.65 -14.81 12.19
N PRO A 124 -15.81 -15.84 12.24
CA PRO A 124 -15.88 -16.93 11.29
C PRO A 124 -17.09 -17.83 11.56
N THR A 125 -17.62 -18.41 10.49
CA THR A 125 -18.56 -19.52 10.60
C THR A 125 -17.84 -20.80 11.04
N PRO A 126 -18.54 -21.79 11.64
CA PRO A 126 -17.95 -23.08 11.95
C PRO A 126 -17.33 -23.80 10.75
N ALA A 127 -17.90 -23.62 9.55
CA ALA A 127 -17.39 -24.19 8.31
C ALA A 127 -16.06 -23.54 7.88
N GLU A 128 -15.92 -22.22 8.02
CA GLU A 128 -14.66 -21.51 7.74
C GLU A 128 -13.55 -21.95 8.70
N LEU A 129 -13.85 -22.06 10.00
CA LEU A 129 -12.89 -22.57 10.98
C LEU A 129 -12.42 -23.99 10.65
N ALA A 130 -13.36 -24.89 10.36
CA ALA A 130 -13.03 -26.27 10.01
C ALA A 130 -12.19 -26.35 8.72
N HIS A 131 -12.53 -25.55 7.71
CA HIS A 131 -11.79 -25.51 6.45
C HIS A 131 -10.34 -25.06 6.67
N TRP A 132 -10.13 -23.87 7.22
CA TRP A 132 -8.78 -23.33 7.42
C TRP A 132 -7.97 -24.13 8.45
N GLY A 133 -8.61 -24.59 9.53
CA GLY A 133 -7.99 -25.46 10.52
C GLY A 133 -7.45 -26.75 9.90
N SER A 134 -8.20 -27.38 8.99
CA SER A 134 -7.73 -28.59 8.29
C SER A 134 -6.53 -28.33 7.36
N GLN A 135 -6.49 -27.16 6.72
CA GLN A 135 -5.38 -26.76 5.83
C GLN A 135 -4.10 -26.48 6.62
N LEU A 136 -4.23 -25.85 7.80
CA LEU A 136 -3.10 -25.62 8.72
C LEU A 136 -2.62 -26.93 9.34
N ALA A 137 -3.53 -27.78 9.83
CA ALA A 137 -3.18 -29.05 10.47
C ALA A 137 -2.50 -30.05 9.53
N SER A 138 -2.84 -30.02 8.24
CA SER A 138 -2.19 -30.85 7.20
C SER A 138 -0.87 -30.27 6.71
N GLY A 139 -0.53 -29.03 7.07
CA GLY A 139 0.64 -28.32 6.56
C GLY A 139 0.52 -27.89 5.09
N LEU A 140 -0.68 -27.97 4.50
CA LEU A 140 -0.94 -27.53 3.12
C LEU A 140 -0.80 -26.02 2.98
N LEU A 141 -1.17 -25.27 4.02
CA LEU A 141 -0.97 -23.83 4.11
C LEU A 141 -0.25 -23.47 5.40
N THR A 142 0.60 -22.44 5.32
CA THR A 142 1.13 -21.77 6.51
C THR A 142 0.13 -20.73 7.02
N ARG A 143 0.32 -20.26 8.25
CA ARG A 143 -0.50 -19.17 8.80
C ARG A 143 -0.33 -17.88 7.99
N GLY A 144 0.89 -17.57 7.53
CA GLY A 144 1.14 -16.44 6.64
C GLY A 144 0.39 -16.57 5.32
N ALA A 145 0.39 -17.76 4.70
CA ALA A 145 -0.34 -18.01 3.45
C ALA A 145 -1.85 -17.83 3.62
N VAL A 146 -2.43 -18.31 4.74
CA VAL A 146 -3.85 -18.09 5.06
C VAL A 146 -4.16 -16.59 5.17
N LEU A 147 -3.36 -15.86 5.95
CA LEU A 147 -3.58 -14.42 6.14
C LEU A 147 -3.43 -13.65 4.82
N LEU A 148 -2.36 -13.92 4.07
CA LEU A 148 -2.11 -13.29 2.77
C LEU A 148 -3.28 -13.52 1.81
N GLY A 149 -3.76 -14.77 1.69
CA GLY A 149 -4.93 -15.10 0.88
C GLY A 149 -6.18 -14.31 1.26
N MET A 150 -6.45 -14.15 2.56
CA MET A 150 -7.56 -13.33 3.05
C MET A 150 -7.37 -11.84 2.73
N THR A 151 -6.14 -11.34 2.78
CA THR A 151 -5.86 -9.93 2.44
C THR A 151 -6.09 -9.59 0.96
N GLU A 152 -6.09 -10.58 0.08
CA GLU A 152 -6.32 -10.37 -1.35
C GLU A 152 -7.80 -10.51 -1.75
N SER A 153 -8.68 -10.79 -0.80
CA SER A 153 -10.12 -10.79 -1.03
C SER A 153 -10.61 -9.42 -1.53
N PRO A 154 -11.55 -9.38 -2.50
CA PRO A 154 -12.13 -8.12 -2.98
C PRO A 154 -12.69 -7.25 -1.84
N GLU A 155 -13.30 -7.89 -0.84
CA GLU A 155 -13.89 -7.25 0.32
C GLU A 155 -12.82 -6.55 1.16
N PHE A 156 -11.71 -7.23 1.51
CA PHE A 156 -10.66 -6.58 2.28
C PHE A 156 -9.95 -5.50 1.48
N ARG A 157 -9.64 -5.76 0.20
CA ARG A 157 -9.01 -4.77 -0.69
C ARG A 157 -9.85 -3.49 -0.79
N ALA A 158 -11.17 -3.62 -0.86
CA ALA A 158 -12.08 -2.47 -0.84
C ALA A 158 -12.13 -1.80 0.54
N ALA A 159 -12.20 -2.58 1.62
CA ALA A 159 -12.31 -2.08 2.99
C ALA A 159 -11.10 -1.24 3.42
N VAL A 160 -9.90 -1.57 2.95
CA VAL A 160 -8.67 -0.85 3.30
C VAL A 160 -8.07 -0.03 2.16
N ALA A 161 -8.85 0.27 1.11
CA ALA A 161 -8.36 0.96 -0.08
C ALA A 161 -7.75 2.33 0.28
N SER A 162 -8.39 3.09 1.17
CA SER A 162 -7.90 4.41 1.61
C SER A 162 -6.61 4.30 2.43
N GLU A 163 -6.51 3.33 3.34
CA GLU A 163 -5.33 3.07 4.16
C GLU A 163 -4.13 2.68 3.30
N VAL A 164 -4.35 1.82 2.31
CA VAL A 164 -3.34 1.39 1.35
C VAL A 164 -2.90 2.59 0.51
N ASP A 165 -3.85 3.34 -0.05
CA ASP A 165 -3.55 4.53 -0.86
C ASP A 165 -2.76 5.57 -0.08
N ALA A 166 -3.15 5.88 1.15
CA ALA A 166 -2.41 6.81 1.99
C ALA A 166 -0.95 6.33 2.20
N SER A 167 -0.76 5.07 2.63
CA SER A 167 0.57 4.50 2.88
C SER A 167 1.47 4.59 1.64
N LEU A 168 0.88 4.26 0.50
CA LEU A 168 1.57 4.22 -0.76
C LEU A 168 1.86 5.62 -1.33
N LEU A 169 0.92 6.56 -1.22
CA LEU A 169 1.08 7.95 -1.67
C LEU A 169 2.11 8.72 -0.83
N TYR A 170 2.14 8.50 0.49
CA TYR A 170 3.23 9.01 1.34
C TYR A 170 4.58 8.52 0.83
N SER A 171 4.72 7.22 0.61
CA SER A 171 5.99 6.65 0.14
C SER A 171 6.37 7.13 -1.25
N ALA A 172 5.39 7.25 -2.15
CA ALA A 172 5.61 7.58 -3.55
C ALA A 172 5.88 9.08 -3.77
N LEU A 173 5.01 9.93 -3.23
CA LEU A 173 5.02 11.37 -3.52
C LEU A 173 5.89 12.15 -2.52
N LEU A 174 6.03 11.67 -1.28
CA LEU A 174 6.80 12.37 -0.24
C LEU A 174 8.12 11.65 0.09
N GLY A 175 8.25 10.37 -0.24
CA GLY A 175 9.46 9.59 -0.01
C GLY A 175 9.65 9.18 1.45
N ARG A 176 8.56 9.06 2.21
CA ARG A 176 8.54 8.61 3.61
C ARG A 176 7.25 7.87 3.92
N SER A 177 7.20 7.10 4.99
CA SER A 177 5.95 6.58 5.56
C SER A 177 5.12 7.69 6.21
N ALA A 178 3.82 7.44 6.32
CA ALA A 178 2.90 8.33 7.02
C ALA A 178 3.27 8.42 8.52
N ASP A 179 3.18 9.61 9.08
CA ASP A 179 3.10 9.76 10.53
C ASP A 179 1.67 9.53 11.02
N LEU A 180 1.53 9.19 12.31
CA LEU A 180 0.23 8.85 12.88
C LEU A 180 -0.81 10.00 12.74
N PRO A 181 -0.47 11.28 13.00
CA PRO A 181 -1.42 12.38 12.80
C PRO A 181 -1.89 12.53 11.35
N GLY A 182 -0.97 12.50 10.39
CA GLY A 182 -1.27 12.65 8.96
C GLY A 182 -2.09 11.48 8.42
N PHE A 183 -1.71 10.24 8.75
CA PHE A 183 -2.49 9.05 8.40
C PHE A 183 -3.91 9.12 8.99
N SER A 184 -4.03 9.47 10.27
CA SER A 184 -5.32 9.58 10.95
C SER A 184 -6.21 10.68 10.37
N ALA A 185 -5.61 11.79 9.92
CA ALA A 185 -6.34 12.86 9.25
C ALA A 185 -6.93 12.37 7.93
N TRP A 186 -6.14 11.69 7.09
CA TRP A 186 -6.63 11.07 5.86
C TRP A 186 -7.78 10.10 6.11
N MET A 187 -7.64 9.20 7.10
CA MET A 187 -8.67 8.21 7.40
C MET A 187 -9.96 8.85 7.93
N ARG A 188 -9.86 9.95 8.68
CA ARG A 188 -11.03 10.71 9.12
C ARG A 188 -11.77 11.30 7.91
N THR A 189 -11.06 11.98 7.02
CA THR A 189 -11.67 12.59 5.83
C THR A 189 -12.22 11.54 4.87
N ALA A 190 -11.53 10.41 4.69
CA ALA A 190 -12.04 9.29 3.90
C ALA A 190 -13.36 8.74 4.45
N ARG A 191 -13.47 8.57 5.77
CA ARG A 191 -14.73 8.15 6.42
C ARG A 191 -15.85 9.18 6.32
N GLU A 192 -15.54 10.46 6.41
CA GLU A 192 -16.54 11.53 6.38
C GLU A 192 -17.07 11.83 4.97
N ARG A 193 -16.20 11.71 3.95
CA ARG A 193 -16.47 12.20 2.59
C ARG A 193 -16.45 11.12 1.51
N GLY A 194 -15.93 9.93 1.79
CA GLY A 194 -15.72 8.89 0.79
C GLY A 194 -14.73 9.34 -0.28
N LEU A 195 -13.49 9.65 0.12
CA LEU A 195 -12.47 10.16 -0.79
C LEU A 195 -12.15 9.15 -1.90
N SER A 196 -12.13 9.64 -3.13
CA SER A 196 -11.51 8.93 -4.26
C SER A 196 -9.98 8.99 -4.18
N ARG A 197 -9.31 8.03 -4.81
CA ARG A 197 -7.84 8.04 -4.97
C ARG A 197 -7.35 9.34 -5.62
N ALA A 198 -8.06 9.84 -6.63
CA ALA A 198 -7.75 11.11 -7.29
C ALA A 198 -7.81 12.31 -6.32
N GLU A 199 -8.79 12.38 -5.43
CA GLU A 199 -8.85 13.42 -4.39
C GLU A 199 -7.73 13.30 -3.36
N MET A 200 -7.33 12.07 -3.00
CA MET A 200 -6.16 11.86 -2.14
C MET A 200 -4.89 12.37 -2.83
N ILE A 201 -4.66 11.97 -4.08
CA ILE A 201 -3.54 12.44 -4.90
C ILE A 201 -3.53 13.98 -4.96
N ALA A 202 -4.67 14.62 -5.22
CA ALA A 202 -4.77 16.07 -5.25
C ALA A 202 -4.27 16.70 -3.93
N GLY A 203 -4.72 16.20 -2.78
CA GLY A 203 -4.28 16.72 -1.48
C GLY A 203 -2.78 16.51 -1.21
N PHE A 204 -2.16 15.43 -1.70
CA PHE A 204 -0.71 15.28 -1.66
C PHE A 204 0.00 16.27 -2.58
N LEU A 205 -0.45 16.42 -3.83
CA LEU A 205 0.14 17.35 -4.80
C LEU A 205 0.05 18.83 -4.34
N ASP A 206 -1.02 19.15 -3.61
CA ASP A 206 -1.26 20.48 -3.03
C ASP A 206 -0.62 20.67 -1.66
N SER A 207 0.07 19.67 -1.13
CA SER A 207 0.77 19.80 0.15
C SER A 207 2.02 20.69 0.02
N PRO A 208 2.34 21.52 1.04
CA PRO A 208 3.61 22.24 1.09
C PRO A 208 4.83 21.32 1.00
N GLU A 209 4.71 20.11 1.55
CA GLU A 209 5.78 19.11 1.55
C GLU A 209 6.11 18.61 0.15
N TYR A 210 5.09 18.23 -0.64
CA TYR A 210 5.29 17.82 -2.02
C TYR A 210 5.91 18.95 -2.85
N ARG A 211 5.42 20.19 -2.70
CA ARG A 211 5.99 21.35 -3.40
C ARG A 211 7.45 21.59 -3.06
N ALA A 212 7.82 21.47 -1.78
CA ALA A 212 9.21 21.61 -1.33
C ALA A 212 10.10 20.53 -1.94
N ARG A 213 9.64 19.27 -1.95
CA ARG A 213 10.36 18.14 -2.56
C ARG A 213 10.51 18.30 -4.07
N ALA A 214 9.46 18.71 -4.77
CA ALA A 214 9.51 18.92 -6.22
C ALA A 214 10.52 20.03 -6.59
N ALA A 215 10.67 21.07 -5.76
CA ALA A 215 11.65 22.13 -5.97
C ALA A 215 13.11 21.65 -5.80
N THR A 216 13.38 20.77 -4.84
CA THR A 216 14.72 20.20 -4.64
C THR A 216 15.08 19.16 -5.70
N ALA A 217 14.13 18.33 -6.13
CA ALA A 217 14.32 17.34 -7.19
C ALA A 217 14.52 17.96 -8.59
N GLY A 218 14.03 19.19 -8.80
CA GLY A 218 14.16 19.93 -10.06
C GLY A 218 15.43 20.79 -10.17
N SER A 219 16.23 20.91 -9.11
CA SER A 219 17.50 21.63 -9.15
C SER A 219 18.60 20.70 -9.68
N PRO A 220 19.24 20.99 -10.83
CA PRO A 220 20.47 20.30 -11.17
C PRO A 220 21.49 20.64 -10.06
N GLY A 221 22.11 19.61 -9.48
CA GLY A 221 23.13 19.79 -8.47
C GLY A 221 24.15 20.84 -8.90
N ARG A 222 24.48 21.72 -7.96
CA ARG A 222 25.70 22.53 -7.98
C ARG A 222 26.93 21.64 -8.08
#